data_AF-A0A843LNE1-F1
#
_entry.id   AF-A0A843LNE1-F1
#
_cell.length_a   1.000
_cell.length_b   1.000
_cell.length_c   1.000
_cell.angle_alpha   90.00
_cell.angle_beta   90.00
_cell.angle_gamma   90.00
#
_symmetry.space_group_name_H-M   'P 1'
#
loop_
_entity.id
_entity.type
_entity.pdbx_description
1 polymer ?
#
loop_
_entity_poly.entity_id
_entity_poly.type
_entity_poly.pdbx_seq_one_letter_code
_entity_poly.pdbx_strand_id
1 'polypeptide(L)'
;MEWKHLKARVLETGAVRLSGEPADEYISRSAAGPSAGSPGSIFFTAGGGRRVRAEMDDASPIEVVHRGGGEADLIIDGEVVSGRLEPPALHCPRQAYITVSGRCIFRCRYCTVPGLPG
;
A
#
# COMPACT_ATOMS: atom_id res chain seq x y z
N MET A 1 1.61 12.30 15.92
CA MET A 1 2.95 12.18 15.30
C MET A 1 3.22 13.29 14.27
N GLU A 2 4.46 13.78 14.16
CA GLU A 2 4.89 14.63 13.03
C GLU A 2 4.96 13.79 11.74
N TRP A 3 4.61 14.38 10.59
CA TRP A 3 4.46 13.66 9.32
C TRP A 3 5.72 12.91 8.86
N LYS A 4 6.91 13.54 8.91
CA LYS A 4 8.14 12.88 8.42
C LYS A 4 8.46 11.66 9.29
N HIS A 5 8.24 11.75 10.60
CA HIS A 5 8.39 10.60 11.49
C HIS A 5 7.38 9.49 11.17
N LEU A 6 6.09 9.83 11.00
CA LEU A 6 5.07 8.85 10.60
C LEU A 6 5.45 8.15 9.30
N LYS A 7 5.79 8.93 8.26
CA LYS A 7 6.18 8.37 6.97
C LYS A 7 7.42 7.49 7.09
N ALA A 8 8.43 7.92 7.84
CA ALA A 8 9.65 7.13 8.03
C ALA A 8 9.35 5.79 8.71
N ARG A 9 8.54 5.79 9.77
CA ARG A 9 8.17 4.56 10.51
C ARG A 9 7.36 3.58 9.67
N VAL A 10 6.40 4.06 8.87
CA VAL A 10 5.64 3.21 7.94
C VAL A 10 6.56 2.60 6.88
N LEU A 11 7.47 3.40 6.31
CA LEU A 11 8.40 2.91 5.27
C LEU A 11 9.47 1.97 5.82
N GLU A 12 9.94 2.19 7.04
CA GLU A 12 10.89 1.31 7.73
C GLU A 12 10.27 -0.06 8.02
N THR A 13 9.00 -0.08 8.44
CA THR A 13 8.25 -1.31 8.68
C THR A 13 7.93 -2.03 7.36
N GLY A 14 7.76 -1.28 6.27
CA GLY A 14 7.54 -1.80 4.91
C GLY A 14 6.10 -2.22 4.61
N ALA A 15 5.36 -2.68 5.63
CA ALA A 15 4.00 -3.14 5.49
C ALA A 15 3.07 -2.70 6.64
N VAL A 16 1.77 -2.80 6.41
CA VAL A 16 0.71 -2.57 7.40
C VAL A 16 -0.32 -3.70 7.36
N ARG A 17 -0.93 -3.99 8.51
CA ARG A 17 -2.10 -4.86 8.60
C ARG A 17 -3.34 -4.02 8.31
N LEU A 18 -4.21 -4.48 7.42
CA LEU A 18 -5.48 -3.84 7.12
C LEU A 18 -6.61 -4.56 7.85
N SER A 19 -7.47 -3.82 8.54
CA SER A 19 -8.63 -4.37 9.24
C SER A 19 -9.84 -3.43 9.16
N GLY A 20 -10.98 -3.87 9.71
CA GLY A 20 -12.23 -3.10 9.72
C GLY A 20 -13.13 -3.41 8.53
N GLU A 21 -13.76 -2.36 7.98
CA GLU A 21 -14.72 -2.47 6.87
C GLU A 21 -14.07 -2.98 5.57
N PRO A 22 -14.81 -3.63 4.66
CA PRO A 22 -14.31 -4.07 3.35
C PRO A 22 -13.60 -2.94 2.59
N ALA A 23 -12.44 -3.22 2.02
CA ALA A 23 -11.54 -2.20 1.47
C ALA A 23 -11.03 -2.51 0.06
N ASP A 24 -11.66 -3.43 -0.67
CA ASP A 24 -11.18 -3.89 -1.98
C ASP A 24 -10.93 -2.77 -3.00
N GLU A 25 -11.75 -1.72 -2.98
CA GLU A 25 -11.59 -0.54 -3.86
C GLU A 25 -10.32 0.28 -3.57
N TYR A 26 -9.72 0.11 -2.39
CA TYR A 26 -8.51 0.82 -1.93
C TYR A 26 -7.23 -0.02 -2.08
N ILE A 27 -7.35 -1.30 -2.39
CA ILE A 27 -6.21 -2.23 -2.48
C ILE A 27 -5.63 -2.20 -3.89
N SER A 28 -4.38 -1.75 -4.00
CA SER A 28 -3.59 -1.81 -5.23
C SER A 28 -2.85 -3.14 -5.32
N ARG A 29 -3.14 -3.95 -6.36
CA ARG A 29 -2.42 -5.19 -6.65
C ARG A 29 -1.57 -5.01 -7.90
N SER A 30 -0.26 -5.19 -7.77
CA SER A 30 0.66 -5.08 -8.91
C SER A 30 0.70 -6.40 -9.68
N ALA A 31 0.63 -6.32 -11.00
CA ALA A 31 0.91 -7.45 -11.90
C ALA A 31 2.37 -7.45 -12.38
N ALA A 32 3.17 -6.46 -11.98
CA ALA A 32 4.56 -6.29 -12.43
C ALA A 32 5.51 -5.83 -11.31
N GLY A 33 6.80 -6.08 -11.50
CA GLY A 33 7.85 -5.63 -10.59
C GLY A 33 7.94 -6.43 -9.28
N PRO A 34 8.61 -5.88 -8.25
CA PRO A 34 8.88 -6.59 -6.99
C PRO A 34 7.62 -6.97 -6.21
N SER A 35 6.61 -6.09 -6.20
CA SER A 35 5.36 -6.32 -5.46
C SER A 35 4.37 -7.22 -6.22
N ALA A 36 4.74 -7.80 -7.38
CA ALA A 36 3.86 -8.69 -8.11
C ALA A 36 3.63 -9.99 -7.32
N GLY A 37 2.36 -10.41 -7.22
CA GLY A 37 1.96 -11.57 -6.42
C GLY A 37 1.89 -11.32 -4.90
N SER A 38 2.14 -10.10 -4.44
CA SER A 38 1.91 -9.72 -3.04
C SER A 38 0.40 -9.61 -2.72
N PRO A 39 0.00 -9.65 -1.44
CA PRO A 39 -1.39 -9.43 -1.02
C PRO A 39 -1.97 -8.09 -1.50
N GLY A 40 -1.11 -7.09 -1.71
CA GLY A 40 -1.44 -5.78 -2.23
C GLY A 40 -0.74 -4.67 -1.46
N SER A 41 -1.12 -3.44 -1.77
CA SER A 41 -0.67 -2.25 -1.06
C SER A 41 -1.80 -1.24 -0.97
N ILE A 42 -1.78 -0.41 0.06
CA ILE A 42 -2.74 0.67 0.25
C ILE A 42 -2.06 2.02 0.19
N PHE A 43 -2.86 3.06 -0.03
CA PHE A 43 -2.43 4.46 0.10
C PHE A 43 -3.19 5.09 1.26
N PHE A 44 -2.47 5.48 2.31
CA PHE A 44 -3.02 6.20 3.45
C PHE A 44 -2.65 7.68 3.37
N THR A 45 -3.63 8.55 3.54
CA THR A 45 -3.46 9.99 3.58
C THR A 45 -3.90 10.53 4.92
N ALA A 46 -2.94 11.05 5.69
CA ALA A 46 -3.23 11.72 6.96
C ALA A 46 -3.94 13.06 6.70
N GLY A 47 -4.70 13.57 7.69
CA GLY A 47 -5.56 14.77 7.57
C GLY A 47 -4.91 16.05 7.02
N GLY A 48 -3.57 16.12 6.92
CA GLY A 48 -2.83 17.20 6.24
C GLY A 48 -2.61 17.02 4.72
N GLY A 49 -3.27 16.05 4.08
CA GLY A 49 -3.18 15.79 2.63
C GLY A 49 -1.88 15.12 2.18
N ARG A 50 -1.09 14.59 3.12
CA ARG A 50 0.16 13.90 2.82
C ARG A 50 -0.05 12.39 2.83
N ARG A 51 0.45 11.73 1.79
CA ARG A 51 0.17 10.32 1.48
C ARG A 51 1.42 9.44 1.68
N VAL A 52 1.19 8.22 2.16
CA VAL A 52 2.19 7.13 2.22
C VAL A 52 1.58 5.87 1.60
N ARG A 53 2.40 5.12 0.86
CA ARG A 53 2.07 3.78 0.36
C ARG A 53 2.74 2.76 1.27
N ALA A 54 2.02 1.72 1.64
CA ALA A 54 2.56 0.57 2.36
C ALA A 54 2.06 -0.73 1.74
N GLU A 55 2.89 -1.77 1.74
CA GLU A 55 2.43 -3.12 1.41
C GLU A 55 1.51 -3.65 2.51
N MET A 56 0.73 -4.67 2.18
CA MET A 56 -0.16 -5.33 3.13
C MET A 56 0.50 -6.60 3.66
N ASP A 57 0.50 -6.74 4.99
CA ASP A 57 0.94 -7.93 5.70
C ASP A 57 0.16 -8.07 7.01
N ASP A 58 -0.53 -9.19 7.19
CA ASP A 58 -1.33 -9.48 8.38
C ASP A 58 -0.48 -9.60 9.66
N ALA A 59 0.83 -9.85 9.51
CA ALA A 59 1.78 -9.89 10.62
C ALA A 59 2.37 -8.52 10.98
N SER A 60 2.04 -7.45 10.24
CA SER A 60 2.62 -6.13 10.50
C SER A 60 2.22 -5.59 11.88
N PRO A 61 3.15 -4.97 12.63
CA PRO A 61 2.86 -4.33 13.91
C PRO A 61 2.13 -2.98 13.75
N ILE A 62 2.09 -2.42 12.52
CA ILE A 62 1.35 -1.21 12.20
C ILE A 62 0.01 -1.61 11.60
N GLU A 63 -1.07 -1.02 12.08
CA GLU A 63 -2.42 -1.33 11.62
C GLU A 63 -3.10 -0.13 10.99
N VAL A 64 -3.83 -0.36 9.90
CA VAL A 64 -4.79 0.58 9.34
C VAL A 64 -6.19 0.00 9.49
N VAL A 65 -7.04 0.68 10.26
CA VAL A 65 -8.43 0.31 10.47
C VAL A 65 -9.30 1.12 9.52
N HIS A 66 -9.90 0.48 8.53
CA HIS A 66 -10.88 1.09 7.64
C HIS A 66 -12.22 1.24 8.36
N ARG A 67 -12.74 2.48 8.40
CA ARG A 67 -14.00 2.86 9.06
C ARG A 67 -15.20 2.94 8.11
N GLY A 68 -14.98 2.73 6.81
CA GLY A 68 -15.99 2.87 5.75
C GLY A 68 -15.89 4.20 5.01
N GLY A 69 -16.31 4.22 3.74
CA GLY A 69 -16.26 5.42 2.89
C GLY A 69 -14.83 5.96 2.65
N GLY A 70 -13.81 5.13 2.88
CA GLY A 70 -12.41 5.50 2.81
C GLY A 70 -11.88 6.16 4.09
N GLU A 71 -12.70 6.50 5.08
CA GLU A 71 -12.20 6.99 6.38
C GLU A 71 -11.40 5.87 7.08
N ALA A 72 -10.25 6.21 7.67
CA ALA A 72 -9.39 5.22 8.28
C ALA A 72 -8.52 5.78 9.42
N ASP A 73 -8.19 4.92 10.37
CA ASP A 73 -7.24 5.20 11.43
C ASP A 73 -5.96 4.38 11.26
N LEU A 74 -4.81 5.04 11.29
CA LEU A 74 -3.50 4.39 11.39
C LEU A 74 -3.11 4.27 12.86
N ILE A 75 -2.92 3.05 13.34
CA ILE A 75 -2.42 2.72 14.67
C ILE A 75 -0.92 2.40 14.55
N ILE A 76 -0.09 3.26 15.14
CA ILE A 76 1.37 3.19 15.00
C ILE A 76 2.05 3.62 16.30
N ASP A 77 2.95 2.78 16.83
CA ASP A 77 3.72 3.05 18.05
C ASP A 77 2.85 3.52 19.25
N GLY A 78 1.61 3.01 19.35
CA GLY A 78 0.64 3.38 20.40
C GLY A 78 -0.15 4.67 20.15
N GLU A 79 0.10 5.37 19.04
CA GLU A 79 -0.67 6.54 18.60
C GLU A 79 -1.74 6.16 17.58
N VAL A 80 -2.83 6.93 17.56
CA VAL A 80 -3.88 6.86 16.53
C VAL A 80 -3.80 8.11 15.68
N VAL A 81 -3.68 7.91 14.36
CA VAL A 81 -3.65 9.00 13.38
C VAL A 81 -4.81 8.79 12.41
N SER A 82 -5.81 9.66 12.49
CA SER A 82 -6.95 9.62 11.55
C SER A 82 -6.57 10.18 10.18
N GLY A 83 -7.19 9.61 9.15
CA GLY A 83 -6.97 9.94 7.76
C GLY A 83 -7.91 9.17 6.85
N ARG A 84 -7.46 8.92 5.63
CA ARG A 84 -8.24 8.16 4.66
C ARG A 84 -7.41 7.17 3.85
N LEU A 85 -8.04 6.07 3.48
CA LEU A 85 -7.64 5.26 2.35
C LEU A 85 -7.98 5.98 1.06
N GLU A 86 -7.02 6.01 0.15
CA GLU A 86 -7.23 6.55 -1.17
C GLU A 86 -7.32 5.43 -2.20
N PRO A 87 -8.29 5.49 -3.13
CA PRO A 87 -8.32 4.55 -4.24
C PRO A 87 -6.98 4.54 -4.95
N PRO A 88 -6.53 3.39 -5.47
CA PRO A 88 -5.32 3.30 -6.26
C PRO A 88 -5.48 4.17 -7.51
N ALA A 89 -5.02 5.42 -7.39
CA ALA A 89 -5.01 6.39 -8.47
C ALA A 89 -3.80 6.17 -9.39
N LEU A 90 -3.69 7.00 -10.42
CA LEU A 90 -2.47 7.15 -11.23
C LEU A 90 -1.25 7.34 -10.30
N HIS A 91 -0.27 6.44 -10.42
CA HIS A 91 0.93 6.37 -9.55
C HIS A 91 1.70 7.70 -9.42
N CYS A 92 1.52 8.62 -10.37
CA CYS A 92 2.04 9.99 -10.36
C CYS A 92 1.10 10.87 -11.23
N PRO A 93 0.93 12.18 -10.95
CA PRO A 93 0.18 13.07 -11.82
C PRO A 93 0.61 12.95 -13.28
N ARG A 94 -0.36 12.76 -14.19
CA ARG A 94 -0.15 12.60 -15.65
C ARG A 94 0.66 11.36 -16.06
N GLN A 95 0.81 10.36 -15.19
CA GLN A 95 1.49 9.11 -15.51
C GLN A 95 0.60 7.90 -15.25
N ALA A 96 0.46 7.03 -16.26
CA ALA A 96 -0.14 5.71 -16.11
C ALA A 96 0.94 4.64 -16.32
N TYR A 97 0.92 3.61 -15.48
CA TYR A 97 1.70 2.39 -15.69
C TYR A 97 0.73 1.33 -16.19
N ILE A 98 0.98 0.83 -17.40
CA ILE A 98 0.17 -0.22 -18.01
C ILE A 98 1.04 -1.47 -18.07
N THR A 99 0.57 -2.54 -17.42
CA THR A 99 1.21 -3.84 -17.55
C THR A 99 0.75 -4.47 -18.87
N VAL A 100 1.66 -4.61 -19.82
CA VAL A 100 1.37 -5.21 -21.13
C VAL A 100 1.28 -6.74 -21.02
N SER A 101 2.02 -7.35 -20.10
CA SER A 101 1.98 -8.79 -19.84
C SER A 101 2.32 -9.10 -18.38
N GLY A 102 1.57 -10.01 -17.76
CA GLY A 102 1.88 -10.60 -16.46
C GLY A 102 3.03 -11.61 -16.49
N ARG A 103 3.67 -11.80 -17.67
CA ARG A 103 4.78 -12.74 -17.88
C ARG A 103 6.03 -11.99 -18.34
N CYS A 104 7.19 -12.43 -17.88
CA CYS A 104 8.47 -11.86 -18.28
C CYS A 104 9.55 -12.95 -18.39
N ILE A 105 10.31 -12.94 -19.49
CA ILE A 105 11.42 -13.87 -19.72
C ILE A 105 12.70 -13.47 -18.97
N PHE A 106 12.81 -12.22 -18.53
CA PHE A 106 13.98 -11.69 -17.84
C PHE A 106 13.90 -11.93 -16.34
N ARG A 107 14.95 -12.52 -15.77
CA ARG A 107 15.08 -12.78 -14.31
C ARG A 107 15.83 -11.65 -13.60
N CYS A 108 15.27 -10.44 -13.64
CA CYS A 108 15.82 -9.30 -12.91
C CYS A 108 15.91 -9.62 -11.41
N ARG A 109 17.01 -9.24 -10.74
CA ARG A 109 17.33 -9.62 -9.35
C ARG A 109 16.21 -9.38 -8.33
N TYR A 110 15.38 -8.37 -8.55
CA TYR A 110 14.34 -7.93 -7.61
C TYR A 110 12.92 -8.11 -8.14
N CYS A 111 12.74 -8.78 -9.28
CA CYS A 111 11.43 -8.94 -9.91
C CYS A 111 10.88 -10.35 -9.67
N THR A 112 9.67 -10.45 -9.13
CA THR A 112 9.01 -11.73 -8.83
C THR A 112 8.27 -12.31 -10.05
N VAL A 113 7.91 -11.46 -11.02
CA VAL A 113 7.10 -11.81 -12.20
C VAL A 113 7.50 -13.11 -12.91
N PRO A 114 8.79 -13.40 -13.19
CA PRO A 114 9.17 -14.63 -13.90
C PRO A 114 8.83 -15.93 -13.16
N GLY A 115 8.56 -15.86 -11.85
CA GLY A 115 8.13 -16.99 -11.03
C GLY A 115 6.62 -17.12 -10.86
N LEU A 116 5.84 -16.17 -11.37
CA LEU A 116 4.37 -16.16 -11.26
C LEU A 116 3.73 -16.88 -12.46
N PRO A 117 2.51 -17.42 -12.30
CA PRO A 117 1.84 -18.20 -13.35
C PRO A 117 1.51 -17.39 -14.62
N GLY A 118 1.45 -16.06 -14.50
CA GLY A 118 1.16 -15.13 -15.61
C GLY A 118 -0.25 -14.60 -15.58
#